data_AF-A0A6V7LA29-F1
#
_entry.id   AF-A0A6V7LA29-F1
#
_cell.length_a   1.000
_cell.length_b   1.000
_cell.length_c   1.000
_cell.angle_alpha   90.00
_cell.angle_beta   90.00
_cell.angle_gamma   90.00
#
_symmetry.space_group_name_H-M   'P 1'
#
loop_
_entity.id
_entity.type
_entity.pdbx_description
1 polymer ?
#
loop_
_entity_poly.entity_id
_entity_poly.type
_entity_poly.pdbx_seq_one_letter_code
_entity_poly.pdbx_strand_id
1 'polypeptide(L)'
;AVHIDYNCVPSVVYTHPEVGWVGKTEEDLKKEGIDYKIGKFPFMANSRAKTNLDTDGFCKVLACSSTDKILGVHMIGPNAGELINEAVLAMEYGASAEDVARVCHAHPTCSEALREAHLAAYFGKPINF
;
A
#
# COMPACT_ATOMS: atom_id res chain seq x y z
N ALA A 1 -4.54 -29.93 -2.80
CA ALA A 1 -5.29 -28.98 -1.96
C ALA A 1 -4.86 -27.58 -2.36
N VAL A 2 -5.79 -26.63 -2.44
CA VAL A 2 -5.42 -25.21 -2.63
C VAL A 2 -5.02 -24.67 -1.25
N HIS A 3 -3.86 -24.01 -1.16
CA HIS A 3 -3.40 -23.39 0.07
C HIS A 3 -4.01 -21.99 0.20
N ILE A 4 -4.25 -21.55 1.44
CA ILE A 4 -4.71 -20.20 1.75
C ILE A 4 -3.76 -19.58 2.77
N ASP A 5 -3.27 -18.38 2.48
CA ASP A 5 -2.55 -17.55 3.45
C ASP A 5 -3.52 -16.52 4.06
N TYR A 6 -3.85 -16.69 5.34
CA TYR A 6 -4.75 -15.77 6.05
C TYR A 6 -4.15 -14.36 6.20
N ASN A 7 -2.82 -14.21 6.12
CA ASN A 7 -2.18 -12.91 6.16
C ASN A 7 -2.39 -12.10 4.86
N CYS A 8 -2.76 -12.78 3.77
CA CYS A 8 -3.02 -12.17 2.47
C CYS A 8 -4.53 -12.00 2.18
N VAL A 9 -5.40 -12.25 3.15
CA VAL A 9 -6.84 -11.98 3.01
C VAL A 9 -7.09 -10.47 3.19
N PRO A 10 -7.55 -9.74 2.16
CA PRO A 10 -7.82 -8.31 2.29
C PRO A 10 -9.10 -8.06 3.08
N SER A 11 -9.19 -6.88 3.66
CA SER A 11 -10.40 -6.35 4.29
C SER A 11 -10.71 -4.98 3.72
N VAL A 12 -12.00 -4.71 3.46
CA VAL A 12 -12.47 -3.48 2.83
C VAL A 12 -13.71 -2.96 3.53
N VAL A 13 -13.77 -1.64 3.73
CA VAL A 13 -14.95 -0.90 4.20
C VAL A 13 -15.37 0.08 3.11
N TYR A 14 -16.57 -0.11 2.56
CA TYR A 14 -17.09 0.63 1.40
C TYR A 14 -17.79 1.96 1.79
N THR A 15 -17.16 2.72 2.69
CA THR A 15 -17.56 4.11 2.98
C THR A 15 -17.03 5.06 1.90
N HIS A 16 -17.32 6.35 2.04
CA HIS A 16 -16.64 7.40 1.28
C HIS A 16 -15.91 8.34 2.25
N PRO A 17 -14.55 8.38 2.26
CA PRO A 17 -13.65 7.53 1.47
C PRO A 17 -13.70 6.04 1.86
N GLU A 18 -13.32 5.16 0.94
CA GLU A 18 -13.18 3.72 1.21
C GLU A 18 -11.95 3.46 2.08
N VAL A 19 -11.93 2.32 2.77
CA VAL A 19 -10.77 1.83 3.51
C VAL A 19 -10.45 0.41 3.04
N GLY A 20 -9.18 0.14 2.74
CA GLY A 20 -8.69 -1.17 2.34
C GLY A 20 -7.38 -1.51 3.03
N TRP A 21 -7.21 -2.75 3.49
CA TRP A 21 -5.93 -3.22 4.03
C TRP A 21 -5.71 -4.71 3.83
N VAL A 22 -4.44 -5.12 3.87
CA VAL A 22 -3.97 -6.51 3.88
C VAL A 22 -2.68 -6.60 4.68
N GLY A 23 -2.43 -7.74 5.31
CA GLY A 23 -1.24 -7.97 6.13
C GLY A 23 -1.34 -7.41 7.55
N LYS A 24 -0.17 -7.14 8.14
CA LYS A 24 0.00 -6.75 9.54
C LYS A 24 -0.18 -5.26 9.76
N THR A 25 -0.77 -4.88 10.88
CA THR A 25 -0.82 -3.49 11.34
C THR A 25 0.50 -3.06 12.00
N GLU A 26 0.71 -1.76 12.20
CA GLU A 26 1.86 -1.24 12.95
C GLU A 26 1.89 -1.78 14.39
N GLU A 27 0.70 -1.92 14.99
CA GLU A 27 0.50 -2.44 16.34
C GLU A 27 0.87 -3.93 16.42
N ASP A 28 0.52 -4.73 15.40
CA ASP A 28 0.89 -6.15 15.34
C ASP A 28 2.41 -6.30 15.24
N LEU A 29 3.05 -5.55 14.34
CA LEU A 29 4.51 -5.59 14.16
C LEU A 29 5.25 -5.15 15.44
N LYS A 30 4.75 -4.11 16.13
CA LYS A 30 5.29 -3.67 17.43
C LYS A 30 5.14 -4.76 18.51
N LYS A 31 4.00 -5.46 18.56
CA LYS A 31 3.77 -6.56 19.51
C LYS A 31 4.66 -7.77 19.22
N GLU A 32 4.91 -8.05 17.94
CA GLU A 32 5.75 -9.16 17.48
C GLU A 32 7.26 -8.84 17.54
N GLY A 33 7.63 -7.58 17.82
CA GLY A 33 9.03 -7.15 17.86
C GLY A 33 9.71 -7.18 16.48
N ILE A 34 8.93 -7.00 15.41
CA ILE A 34 9.42 -6.98 14.04
C ILE A 34 9.78 -5.54 13.67
N ASP A 35 11.02 -5.32 13.25
CA ASP A 35 11.45 -4.01 12.74
C ASP A 35 10.92 -3.78 11.32
N TYR A 36 10.33 -2.59 11.11
CA TYR A 36 9.77 -2.19 9.83
C TYR A 36 10.03 -0.71 9.50
N LYS A 37 9.99 -0.43 8.20
CA LYS A 37 9.97 0.91 7.60
C LYS A 37 8.54 1.26 7.20
N ILE A 38 8.24 2.56 7.19
CA ILE A 38 6.93 3.09 6.82
C ILE A 38 7.09 3.96 5.58
N GLY A 39 6.30 3.68 4.54
CA GLY A 39 6.08 4.57 3.42
C GLY A 39 4.65 5.10 3.43
N LYS A 40 4.47 6.40 3.21
CA LYS A 40 3.15 7.04 3.15
C LYS A 40 3.09 7.99 1.96
N PHE A 41 1.96 8.00 1.26
CA PHE A 41 1.70 8.93 0.18
C PHE A 41 0.23 9.39 0.18
N PRO A 42 -0.05 10.71 0.25
CA PRO A 42 -1.41 11.23 0.29
C PRO A 42 -2.06 11.26 -1.11
N PHE A 43 -3.36 10.98 -1.19
CA PHE A 43 -4.11 11.13 -2.46
C PHE A 43 -4.17 12.59 -2.93
N MET A 44 -4.01 13.55 -2.01
CA MET A 44 -3.81 14.95 -2.36
C MET A 44 -2.59 15.22 -3.24
N ALA A 45 -1.63 14.32 -3.32
CA ALA A 45 -0.49 14.40 -4.23
C ALA A 45 -0.68 13.63 -5.54
N ASN A 46 -1.74 12.83 -5.65
CA ASN A 46 -2.00 11.98 -6.81
C ASN A 46 -2.71 12.77 -7.92
N SER A 47 -2.22 12.62 -9.15
CA SER A 47 -2.74 13.37 -10.31
C SER A 47 -4.20 13.01 -10.65
N ARG A 48 -4.57 11.74 -10.55
CA ARG A 48 -5.93 11.28 -10.86
C ARG A 48 -6.92 11.71 -9.79
N ALA A 49 -6.57 11.55 -8.52
CA ALA A 49 -7.34 12.04 -7.37
C ALA A 49 -7.64 13.54 -7.49
N LYS A 50 -6.62 14.37 -7.79
CA LYS A 50 -6.80 15.80 -8.06
C LYS A 50 -7.75 16.07 -9.23
N THR A 51 -7.56 15.36 -10.34
CA THR A 51 -8.42 15.50 -11.54
C THR A 51 -9.88 15.21 -11.23
N ASN A 52 -10.13 14.24 -10.34
CA ASN A 52 -11.46 13.79 -9.96
C ASN A 52 -12.09 14.60 -8.80
N LEU A 53 -11.35 15.56 -8.19
CA LEU A 53 -11.75 16.25 -6.96
C LEU A 53 -12.02 15.29 -5.77
N ASP A 54 -11.31 14.17 -5.73
CA ASP A 54 -11.44 13.14 -4.68
C ASP A 54 -10.05 12.83 -4.09
N THR A 55 -9.63 13.66 -3.13
CA THR A 55 -8.24 13.73 -2.65
C THR A 55 -8.06 13.26 -1.20
N ASP A 56 -9.12 12.77 -0.57
CA ASP A 56 -9.07 12.40 0.84
C ASP A 56 -8.25 11.12 1.04
N GLY A 57 -7.47 11.13 2.13
CA GLY A 57 -6.74 9.96 2.58
C GLY A 57 -5.35 9.75 1.96
N PHE A 58 -4.85 8.52 2.07
CA PHE A 58 -3.47 8.14 1.76
C PHE A 58 -3.31 6.63 1.58
N CYS A 59 -2.20 6.22 0.95
CA CYS A 59 -1.66 4.86 0.99
C CYS A 59 -0.52 4.78 2.03
N LYS A 60 -0.46 3.70 2.79
CA LYS A 60 0.57 3.39 3.78
C LYS A 60 1.09 1.97 3.58
N VAL A 61 2.40 1.83 3.42
CA VAL A 61 3.11 0.56 3.24
C VAL A 61 4.03 0.33 4.43
N LEU A 62 4.00 -0.88 4.98
CA LEU A 62 4.92 -1.36 6.00
C LEU A 62 5.82 -2.42 5.37
N ALA A 63 7.13 -2.19 5.39
CA ALA A 63 8.12 -3.09 4.79
C ALA A 63 9.15 -3.51 5.83
N CYS A 64 9.62 -4.75 5.79
CA CYS A 64 10.64 -5.25 6.70
C CYS A 64 11.93 -4.44 6.56
N SER A 65 12.52 -4.01 7.68
CA SER A 65 13.70 -3.14 7.66
C SER A 65 14.93 -3.82 7.06
N SER A 66 15.07 -5.14 7.23
CA SER A 66 16.25 -5.90 6.78
C SER A 66 16.13 -6.48 5.37
N THR A 67 14.91 -6.85 4.95
CA THR A 67 14.67 -7.57 3.68
C THR A 67 13.84 -6.80 2.67
N ASP A 68 13.28 -5.66 3.05
CA ASP A 68 12.33 -4.87 2.25
C ASP A 68 11.01 -5.58 1.90
N LYS A 69 10.79 -6.82 2.39
CA LYS A 69 9.55 -7.57 2.17
C LYS A 69 8.34 -6.78 2.67
N ILE A 70 7.26 -6.73 1.89
CA ILE A 70 6.01 -6.10 2.30
C ILE A 70 5.39 -6.90 3.45
N LEU A 71 5.09 -6.22 4.55
CA LEU A 71 4.49 -6.79 5.77
C LEU A 71 3.01 -6.44 5.90
N GLY A 72 2.60 -5.30 5.36
CA GLY A 72 1.22 -4.87 5.31
C GLY A 72 1.03 -3.59 4.52
N VAL A 73 -0.14 -3.46 3.90
CA VAL A 73 -0.54 -2.29 3.13
C VAL A 73 -1.91 -1.84 3.62
N HIS A 74 -2.05 -0.53 3.84
CA HIS A 74 -3.26 0.07 4.35
C HIS A 74 -3.55 1.33 3.54
N MET A 75 -4.79 1.56 3.20
CA MET A 75 -5.20 2.73 2.45
C MET A 75 -6.58 3.20 2.86
N ILE A 76 -6.74 4.51 2.82
CA ILE A 76 -8.02 5.20 2.93
C ILE A 76 -8.06 6.19 1.77
N GLY A 77 -9.11 6.18 0.95
CA GLY A 77 -9.21 7.08 -0.20
C GLY A 77 -9.98 6.51 -1.40
N PRO A 78 -9.89 7.15 -2.57
CA PRO A 78 -10.58 6.71 -3.78
C PRO A 78 -10.14 5.30 -4.21
N ASN A 79 -11.11 4.44 -4.50
CA ASN A 79 -10.90 3.09 -5.02
C ASN A 79 -10.02 2.18 -4.13
N ALA A 80 -9.99 2.41 -2.81
CA ALA A 80 -9.21 1.60 -1.87
C ALA A 80 -9.55 0.11 -1.96
N GLY A 81 -10.84 -0.24 -2.18
CA GLY A 81 -11.29 -1.62 -2.31
C GLY A 81 -10.74 -2.35 -3.55
N GLU A 82 -10.48 -1.63 -4.63
CA GLU A 82 -9.90 -2.19 -5.85
C GLU A 82 -8.37 -2.21 -5.78
N LEU A 83 -7.76 -1.11 -5.32
CA LEU A 83 -6.30 -0.96 -5.22
C LEU A 83 -5.66 -1.95 -4.26
N ILE A 84 -6.37 -2.37 -3.20
CA ILE A 84 -5.81 -3.31 -2.23
C ILE A 84 -5.48 -4.68 -2.85
N ASN A 85 -6.13 -5.06 -3.94
CA ASN A 85 -5.88 -6.34 -4.62
C ASN A 85 -4.47 -6.39 -5.25
N GLU A 86 -3.91 -5.25 -5.65
CA GLU A 86 -2.51 -5.18 -6.12
C GLU A 86 -1.54 -5.52 -4.97
N ALA A 87 -1.81 -5.00 -3.76
CA ALA A 87 -1.03 -5.30 -2.57
C ALA A 87 -1.15 -6.77 -2.15
N VAL A 88 -2.35 -7.37 -2.27
CA VAL A 88 -2.57 -8.80 -2.04
C VAL A 88 -1.68 -9.61 -2.99
N LEU A 89 -1.71 -9.30 -4.29
CA LEU A 89 -0.89 -10.01 -5.29
C LEU A 89 0.60 -9.88 -4.98
N ALA A 90 1.06 -8.68 -4.61
CA ALA A 90 2.45 -8.46 -4.22
C ALA A 90 2.86 -9.28 -2.99
N MET A 91 2.00 -9.31 -1.95
CA MET A 91 2.27 -10.08 -0.73
C MET A 91 2.25 -11.60 -0.95
N GLU A 92 1.33 -12.11 -1.78
CA GLU A 92 1.29 -13.53 -2.18
C GLU A 92 2.56 -13.96 -2.90
N TYR A 93 3.15 -13.08 -3.71
CA TYR A 93 4.45 -13.31 -4.35
C TYR A 93 5.65 -13.08 -3.42
N GLY A 94 5.42 -12.62 -2.19
CA GLY A 94 6.47 -12.29 -1.24
C GLY A 94 7.32 -11.09 -1.67
N ALA A 95 6.74 -10.17 -2.45
CA ALA A 95 7.44 -9.03 -3.03
C ALA A 95 8.03 -8.08 -1.97
N SER A 96 9.09 -7.41 -2.37
CA SER A 96 9.66 -6.25 -1.67
C SER A 96 8.91 -4.97 -2.01
N ALA A 97 9.09 -3.93 -1.19
CA ALA A 97 8.55 -2.61 -1.54
C ALA A 97 9.22 -2.03 -2.80
N GLU A 98 10.50 -2.33 -3.02
CA GLU A 98 11.22 -2.01 -4.26
C GLU A 98 10.51 -2.56 -5.51
N ASP A 99 10.05 -3.82 -5.47
CA ASP A 99 9.42 -4.48 -6.61
C ASP A 99 8.20 -3.68 -7.11
N VAL A 100 7.30 -3.31 -6.20
CA VAL A 100 6.09 -2.54 -6.53
C VAL A 100 6.45 -1.10 -6.92
N ALA A 101 7.42 -0.47 -6.26
CA ALA A 101 7.88 0.88 -6.59
C ALA A 101 8.42 1.00 -8.03
N ARG A 102 8.98 -0.10 -8.56
CA ARG A 102 9.54 -0.18 -9.91
C ARG A 102 8.52 -0.57 -10.99
N VAL A 103 7.33 -1.02 -10.62
CA VAL A 103 6.25 -1.29 -11.57
C VAL A 103 5.87 0.00 -12.30
N CYS A 104 5.79 -0.07 -13.63
CA CYS A 104 5.31 1.04 -14.47
C CYS A 104 3.79 1.17 -14.32
N HIS A 105 3.36 1.92 -13.31
CA HIS A 105 1.96 2.25 -13.09
C HIS A 105 1.47 3.20 -14.19
N ALA A 106 0.27 2.98 -14.69
CA ALA A 106 -0.31 3.83 -15.72
C ALA A 106 -0.55 5.26 -15.18
N HIS A 107 -0.33 6.26 -16.02
CA HIS A 107 -0.53 7.66 -15.66
C HIS A 107 -1.65 8.31 -16.50
N PRO A 108 -2.61 9.06 -15.90
CA PRO A 108 -2.84 9.22 -14.47
C PRO A 108 -3.80 8.17 -13.87
N THR A 109 -3.39 7.50 -12.80
CA THR A 109 -4.22 6.55 -12.02
C THR A 109 -4.05 6.69 -10.51
N CYS A 110 -5.04 6.26 -9.73
CA CYS A 110 -4.96 6.24 -8.27
C CYS A 110 -3.90 5.24 -7.76
N SER A 111 -3.59 4.18 -8.53
CA SER A 111 -2.56 3.20 -8.14
C SER A 111 -1.15 3.80 -8.09
N GLU A 112 -0.89 4.93 -8.77
CA GLU A 112 0.37 5.66 -8.59
C GLU A 112 0.60 6.08 -7.13
N ALA A 113 -0.45 6.33 -6.34
CA ALA A 113 -0.31 6.59 -4.89
C ALA A 113 0.24 5.38 -4.14
N LEU A 114 -0.17 4.17 -4.53
CA LEU A 114 0.35 2.92 -3.97
C LEU A 114 1.83 2.74 -4.35
N ARG A 115 2.18 2.98 -5.62
CA ARG A 115 3.57 2.98 -6.09
C ARG A 115 4.46 3.92 -5.29
N GLU A 116 4.02 5.16 -5.09
CA GLU A 116 4.80 6.18 -4.38
C GLU A 116 4.93 5.86 -2.88
N ALA A 117 3.90 5.28 -2.25
CA ALA A 117 4.00 4.80 -0.88
C ALA A 117 5.03 3.66 -0.74
N HIS A 118 5.10 2.73 -1.70
CA HIS A 118 6.15 1.71 -1.75
C HIS A 118 7.53 2.33 -1.94
N LEU A 119 7.66 3.31 -2.85
CA LEU A 119 8.92 4.03 -3.06
C LEU A 119 9.38 4.76 -1.81
N ALA A 120 8.46 5.36 -1.05
CA ALA A 120 8.76 5.98 0.23
C ALA A 120 9.24 4.97 1.28
N ALA A 121 8.66 3.76 1.34
CA ALA A 121 9.10 2.69 2.25
C ALA A 121 10.48 2.13 1.88
N TYR A 122 10.72 1.94 0.57
CA TYR A 122 11.96 1.40 0.03
C TYR A 122 13.12 2.41 0.12
N PHE A 123 12.95 3.58 -0.51
CA PHE A 123 13.99 4.57 -0.77
C PHE A 123 13.97 5.76 0.21
N GLY A 124 12.94 5.86 1.05
CA GLY A 124 12.80 6.92 2.06
C GLY A 124 12.14 8.21 1.56
N LYS A 125 11.91 8.37 0.26
CA LYS A 125 11.18 9.51 -0.30
C LYS A 125 10.41 9.15 -1.58
N PRO A 126 9.16 9.62 -1.75
CA PRO A 126 8.45 9.55 -3.02
C PRO A 126 8.99 10.59 -4.02
N ILE A 127 8.63 10.47 -5.29
CA ILE A 127 8.96 11.46 -6.35
C ILE A 127 8.01 12.65 -6.28
N ASN A 128 6.72 12.37 -6.10
CA ASN A 128 5.67 13.38 -5.92
C ASN A 128 5.29 13.45 -4.43
N PHE A 129 4.68 14.55 -3.99
CA PHE A 129 4.04 14.65 -2.67
C PHE A 129 3.14 15.88 -2.59
#